data_AF-A0A2S6I8A1-F1
#
_entry.id   AF-A0A2S6I8A1-F1
#
_cell.length_a   1.000
_cell.length_b   1.000
_cell.length_c   1.000
_cell.angle_alpha   90.00
_cell.angle_beta   90.00
_cell.angle_gamma   90.00
#
_symmetry.space_group_name_H-M   'P 1'
#
loop_
_entity.id
_entity.type
_entity.pdbx_description
1 polymer ?
#
loop_
_entity_poly.entity_id
_entity_poly.type
_entity_poly.pdbx_seq_one_letter_code
_entity_poly.pdbx_strand_id
1 'polypeptide(L)'
;MPYRLITLSLFLSVTLFAQPRLEFLDRGVIALRTGAQEAFVSWRLLVTDPENAAFHLYRTVGNGEPQRITATAISEGTNFTDRDVPFSSPVTYRVERAEGSADAAGASFTLPARAPVRNYLSVPLRTPEGFTPNDASVGDLDGDGQYEIVLHQVGRGHDNSHSGMTTAPVLEAYELDGTLLWRIDLGRNIREGAHYTQFIVYDLDGDGRAEVACKTADGTTDGAGTVIGDGNANYVNDAGYILAGPEYLTVFDGRTGAALSTVDYDPPRHPDTESPTTEQLKAIWGDGYGNRMDRFLAGVAYLDGENPSLIMARGYYTRTVVAAYDFGGGALVKKWTFDSDDGNPENAPYAGQGNHSLSVADVDDDGRHEIIYGAMVLDDDGTGLHTTGLGHGDALHVSDLDPSRPGLEIFDIQERFDDAGAHFRDAHTGEVLWKKPSIKAGDDGEGPGRGLSANIDPRYPGNEQWVRGANIEGLYSAKGELISENKPPSCNFAVWWDGDLLRELLTGNTVTKWDWKNETVDTLLLAEGATSNNGTKSTPALSADLFGDWREEVILRSEDNRELRIYTTTIPTEHRFVTLMHNPVYRVAVAWQNVAYNQPPHPEFFIGPNMEAPPRRPVRLVGGK
;
A
#
# COMPACT_ATOMS: atom_id res chain seq x y z
N MET A 1 39.82 -18.74 56.91
CA MET A 1 39.16 -17.67 56.14
C MET A 1 38.38 -18.33 55.02
N PRO A 2 37.04 -18.20 54.93
CA PRO A 2 36.30 -18.77 53.82
C PRO A 2 36.24 -17.77 52.66
N TYR A 3 36.55 -18.24 51.46
CA TYR A 3 36.35 -17.51 50.20
C TYR A 3 34.85 -17.54 49.85
N ARG A 4 34.23 -16.38 49.72
CA ARG A 4 32.88 -16.24 49.14
C ARG A 4 33.03 -16.11 47.63
N LEU A 5 32.52 -17.09 46.88
CA LEU A 5 32.18 -16.89 45.47
C LEU A 5 30.93 -16.00 45.41
N ILE A 6 31.02 -14.90 44.68
CA ILE A 6 29.88 -14.08 44.27
C ILE A 6 29.55 -14.51 42.84
N THR A 7 28.44 -15.22 42.67
CA THR A 7 27.87 -15.53 41.37
C THR A 7 27.08 -14.32 40.90
N LEU A 8 27.56 -13.64 39.86
CA LEU A 8 26.85 -12.54 39.21
C LEU A 8 25.89 -13.16 38.19
N SER A 9 24.61 -13.26 38.54
CA SER A 9 23.57 -13.64 37.59
C SER A 9 23.25 -12.45 36.70
N LEU A 10 23.69 -12.48 35.44
CA LEU A 10 23.16 -11.61 34.38
C LEU A 10 21.72 -12.05 34.12
N PHE A 11 20.74 -11.24 34.50
CA PHE A 11 19.39 -11.35 33.97
C PHE A 11 19.40 -10.70 32.58
N LEU A 12 19.38 -11.52 31.52
CA LEU A 12 18.96 -11.04 30.20
C LEU A 12 17.45 -10.78 30.30
N SER A 13 17.05 -9.52 30.29
CA SER A 13 15.67 -9.15 30.04
C SER A 13 15.35 -9.49 28.59
N VAL A 14 14.54 -10.52 28.37
CA VAL A 14 13.95 -10.78 27.05
C VAL A 14 12.70 -9.91 26.97
N THR A 15 12.75 -8.82 26.21
CA THR A 15 11.55 -8.06 25.88
C THR A 15 10.73 -8.92 24.92
N LEU A 16 9.53 -9.31 25.33
CA LEU A 16 8.57 -10.01 24.47
C LEU A 16 7.62 -8.95 23.91
N PHE A 17 7.81 -8.60 22.64
CA PHE A 17 6.85 -7.76 21.92
C PHE A 17 5.60 -8.56 21.54
N ALA A 18 4.49 -7.85 21.41
CA ALA A 18 3.29 -8.42 20.81
C ALA A 18 3.59 -8.87 19.36
N GLN A 19 2.82 -9.84 18.85
CA GLN A 19 3.03 -10.38 17.51
C GLN A 19 1.89 -9.90 16.62
N PRO A 20 2.15 -9.13 15.55
CA PRO A 20 1.10 -8.66 14.67
C PRO A 20 0.38 -9.86 14.04
N ARG A 21 -0.94 -9.75 13.97
CA ARG A 21 -1.82 -10.71 13.32
C ARG A 21 -1.87 -10.46 11.83
N LEU A 22 -1.28 -11.37 11.05
CA LEU A 22 -1.24 -11.28 9.59
C LEU A 22 -2.08 -12.39 8.95
N GLU A 23 -2.41 -12.19 7.69
CA GLU A 23 -3.24 -13.10 6.90
C GLU A 23 -2.55 -14.46 6.76
N PHE A 24 -3.32 -15.54 6.86
CA PHE A 24 -2.90 -16.81 6.29
C PHE A 24 -2.79 -16.65 4.77
N LEU A 25 -1.62 -16.99 4.22
CA LEU A 25 -1.41 -17.02 2.78
C LEU A 25 -1.07 -18.43 2.30
N ASP A 26 -1.68 -18.82 1.19
CA ASP A 26 -1.30 -20.04 0.50
C ASP A 26 0.10 -19.89 -0.15
N ARG A 27 0.55 -20.91 -0.87
CA ARG A 27 1.88 -20.90 -1.47
C ARG A 27 2.03 -19.88 -2.61
N GLY A 28 0.94 -19.26 -3.07
CA GLY A 28 0.93 -18.26 -4.14
C GLY A 28 1.59 -18.79 -5.41
N VAL A 29 1.39 -20.06 -5.76
CA VAL A 29 2.08 -20.62 -6.93
C VAL A 29 1.55 -19.93 -8.18
N ILE A 30 2.46 -19.39 -8.98
CA ILE A 30 2.15 -18.80 -10.28
C ILE A 30 3.05 -19.44 -11.33
N ALA A 31 2.49 -19.74 -12.50
CA ALA A 31 3.26 -20.15 -13.66
C ALA A 31 2.84 -19.37 -14.90
N LEU A 32 3.81 -18.93 -15.68
CA LEU A 32 3.60 -18.23 -16.94
C LEU A 32 4.38 -18.89 -18.05
N ARG A 33 3.79 -18.97 -19.24
CA ARG A 33 4.50 -19.41 -20.44
C ARG A 33 5.39 -18.27 -20.94
N THR A 34 6.70 -18.49 -20.94
CA THR A 34 7.71 -17.51 -21.39
C THR A 34 8.22 -17.78 -22.80
N GLY A 35 8.00 -18.99 -23.32
CA GLY A 35 8.47 -19.37 -24.65
C GLY A 35 7.67 -20.50 -25.29
N ALA A 36 8.17 -20.99 -26.43
CA ALA A 36 7.50 -22.05 -27.18
C ALA A 36 7.30 -23.33 -26.33
N GLN A 37 8.29 -23.66 -25.51
CA GLN A 37 8.35 -24.84 -24.63
C GLN A 37 8.93 -24.48 -23.24
N GLU A 38 8.77 -23.23 -22.81
CA GLU A 38 9.33 -22.75 -21.54
C GLU A 38 8.22 -22.12 -20.69
N ALA A 39 8.26 -22.41 -19.39
CA ALA A 39 7.46 -21.74 -18.37
C ALA A 39 8.36 -21.23 -17.24
N PHE A 40 8.03 -20.07 -16.69
CA PHE A 40 8.57 -19.59 -15.42
C PHE A 40 7.56 -19.86 -14.33
N VAL A 41 8.03 -20.35 -13.17
CA VAL A 41 7.23 -20.66 -11.99
C VAL A 41 7.84 -19.96 -10.79
N SER A 42 7.03 -19.30 -9.97
CA SER A 42 7.46 -18.75 -8.68
C SER A 42 6.42 -19.02 -7.59
N TRP A 43 6.83 -18.93 -6.33
CA TRP A 43 5.99 -19.19 -5.16
C TRP A 43 6.52 -18.49 -3.92
N ARG A 44 5.63 -18.32 -2.92
CA ARG A 44 5.95 -17.57 -1.71
C ARG A 44 6.88 -18.38 -0.82
N LEU A 45 7.85 -17.71 -0.20
CA LEU A 45 8.43 -18.19 1.06
C LEU A 45 7.56 -17.59 2.18
N LEU A 46 6.97 -18.44 3.02
CA LEU A 46 6.08 -18.01 4.10
C LEU A 46 6.88 -17.81 5.38
N VAL A 47 6.38 -16.96 6.28
CA VAL A 47 7.02 -16.69 7.59
C VAL A 47 7.06 -17.94 8.47
N THR A 48 6.13 -18.87 8.24
CA THR A 48 6.02 -20.19 8.90
C THR A 48 6.96 -21.25 8.33
N ASP A 49 7.61 -20.98 7.20
CA ASP A 49 8.64 -21.87 6.69
C ASP A 49 9.92 -21.75 7.52
N PRO A 50 10.67 -22.84 7.76
CA PRO A 50 11.96 -22.74 8.42
C PRO A 50 12.97 -21.96 7.56
N GLU A 51 14.01 -21.38 8.17
CA GLU A 51 15.04 -20.60 7.45
C GLU A 51 15.74 -21.41 6.36
N ASN A 52 15.97 -22.70 6.61
CA ASN A 52 16.59 -23.64 5.69
C ASN A 52 15.58 -24.34 4.75
N ALA A 53 14.33 -23.84 4.64
CA ALA A 53 13.32 -24.43 3.78
C ALA A 53 13.82 -24.62 2.34
N ALA A 54 13.51 -25.77 1.77
CA ALA A 54 13.81 -26.11 0.39
C ALA A 54 12.60 -26.77 -0.28
N PHE A 55 12.48 -26.66 -1.59
CA PHE A 55 11.27 -27.01 -2.32
C PHE A 55 11.51 -27.94 -3.51
N HIS A 56 10.56 -28.83 -3.75
CA HIS A 56 10.47 -29.61 -4.97
C HIS A 56 9.27 -29.16 -5.81
N LEU A 57 9.50 -29.01 -7.12
CA LEU A 57 8.46 -28.76 -8.10
C LEU A 57 7.99 -30.05 -8.78
N TYR A 58 6.68 -30.16 -8.94
CA TYR A 58 6.02 -31.23 -9.68
C TYR A 58 5.20 -30.63 -10.82
N ARG A 59 5.24 -31.28 -11.99
CA ARG A 59 4.47 -30.93 -13.18
C ARG A 59 3.52 -32.06 -13.55
N THR A 60 2.26 -31.71 -13.79
CA THR A 60 1.25 -32.61 -14.33
C THR A 60 0.81 -32.10 -15.70
N VAL A 61 0.75 -32.98 -16.71
CA VAL A 61 0.32 -32.62 -18.08
C VAL A 61 -1.00 -33.32 -18.39
N GLY A 62 -2.04 -32.54 -18.67
CA GLY A 62 -3.40 -33.06 -18.83
C GLY A 62 -3.84 -33.86 -17.61
N ASN A 63 -4.30 -35.09 -17.83
CA ASN A 63 -4.70 -36.01 -16.75
C ASN A 63 -3.61 -37.05 -16.41
N GLY A 64 -2.35 -36.74 -16.71
CA GLY A 64 -1.22 -37.62 -16.39
C GLY A 64 -0.89 -37.66 -14.91
N GLU A 65 0.12 -38.46 -14.55
CA GLU A 65 0.64 -38.51 -13.18
C GLU A 65 1.62 -37.35 -12.90
N PRO A 66 1.58 -36.71 -11.73
CA PRO A 66 2.55 -35.68 -11.35
C PRO A 66 4.00 -36.19 -11.45
N GLN A 67 4.85 -35.46 -12.17
CA GLN A 67 6.27 -35.75 -12.30
C GLN A 67 7.09 -34.70 -11.57
N ARG A 68 8.00 -35.12 -10.68
CA ARG A 68 8.97 -34.20 -10.08
C ARG A 68 9.94 -33.73 -11.17
N ILE A 69 10.03 -32.42 -11.37
CA ILE A 69 10.91 -31.82 -12.39
C ILE A 69 12.22 -31.24 -11.82
N THR A 70 12.33 -31.21 -10.49
CA THR A 70 13.54 -30.80 -9.77
C THR A 70 14.36 -32.02 -9.35
N ALA A 71 15.65 -32.05 -9.74
CA ALA A 71 16.56 -33.12 -9.34
C ALA A 71 17.04 -32.95 -7.88
N THR A 72 17.30 -31.71 -7.48
CA THR A 72 17.65 -31.27 -6.13
C THR A 72 16.57 -30.33 -5.60
N ALA A 73 16.39 -30.26 -4.29
CA ALA A 73 15.50 -29.28 -3.69
C ALA A 73 16.05 -27.87 -3.92
N ILE A 74 15.17 -26.92 -4.24
CA ILE A 74 15.52 -25.52 -4.51
C ILE A 74 15.55 -24.77 -3.17
N SER A 75 16.66 -24.11 -2.86
CA SER A 75 16.86 -23.37 -1.60
C SER A 75 17.44 -21.97 -1.76
N GLU A 76 17.86 -21.55 -2.95
CA GLU A 76 18.46 -20.22 -3.17
C GLU A 76 17.38 -19.16 -3.45
N GLY A 77 16.52 -19.40 -4.45
CA GLY A 77 15.30 -18.62 -4.72
C GLY A 77 14.02 -19.41 -4.46
N THR A 78 12.87 -18.77 -4.66
CA THR A 78 11.56 -19.44 -4.74
C THR A 78 10.94 -19.31 -6.14
N ASN A 79 11.78 -19.55 -7.15
CA ASN A 79 11.42 -19.59 -8.56
C ASN A 79 12.11 -20.74 -9.31
N PHE A 80 11.61 -21.05 -10.51
CA PHE A 80 12.14 -22.10 -11.38
C PHE A 80 11.74 -21.87 -12.84
N THR A 81 12.69 -22.02 -13.77
CA THR A 81 12.40 -22.08 -15.21
C THR A 81 12.27 -23.52 -15.67
N ASP A 82 11.06 -23.93 -16.02
CA ASP A 82 10.79 -25.25 -16.60
C ASP A 82 10.92 -25.22 -18.13
N ARG A 83 11.65 -26.20 -18.67
CA ARG A 83 11.93 -26.34 -20.10
C ARG A 83 11.28 -27.62 -20.64
N ASP A 84 11.17 -27.67 -21.97
CA ASP A 84 10.54 -28.77 -22.70
C ASP A 84 9.06 -29.01 -22.27
N VAL A 85 8.35 -27.92 -21.97
CA VAL A 85 6.96 -27.96 -21.48
C VAL A 85 5.97 -28.21 -22.63
N PRO A 86 5.17 -29.29 -22.59
CA PRO A 86 4.20 -29.59 -23.63
C PRO A 86 2.87 -28.84 -23.42
N PHE A 87 2.77 -27.61 -23.92
CA PHE A 87 1.54 -26.79 -23.82
C PHE A 87 0.38 -27.25 -24.72
N SER A 88 0.41 -28.46 -25.31
CA SER A 88 -0.71 -29.00 -26.08
C SER A 88 -1.89 -29.43 -25.20
N SER A 89 -1.63 -29.66 -23.91
CA SER A 89 -2.61 -29.95 -22.84
C SER A 89 -2.44 -28.94 -21.69
N PRO A 90 -3.39 -28.84 -20.75
CA PRO A 90 -3.19 -28.06 -19.53
C PRO A 90 -1.95 -28.55 -18.77
N VAL A 91 -1.24 -27.64 -18.12
CA VAL A 91 -0.02 -27.93 -17.34
C VAL A 91 -0.21 -27.39 -15.94
N THR A 92 -0.20 -28.28 -14.96
CA THR A 92 -0.37 -27.93 -13.54
C THR A 92 0.97 -28.05 -12.82
N TYR A 93 1.40 -26.98 -12.16
CA TYR A 93 2.56 -26.96 -11.28
C TYR A 93 2.14 -27.03 -9.83
N ARG A 94 2.82 -27.87 -9.05
CA ARG A 94 2.65 -27.98 -7.60
C ARG A 94 4.01 -27.85 -6.93
N VAL A 95 4.06 -27.11 -5.83
CA VAL A 95 5.25 -26.90 -5.01
C VAL A 95 5.10 -27.66 -3.69
N GLU A 96 6.13 -28.41 -3.30
CA GLU A 96 6.15 -29.15 -2.03
C GLU A 96 7.43 -28.85 -1.27
N ARG A 97 7.37 -28.75 0.06
CA ARG A 97 8.56 -28.65 0.92
C ARG A 97 9.32 -29.99 0.93
N ALA A 98 10.65 -29.94 0.81
CA ALA A 98 11.50 -31.12 0.69
C ALA A 98 11.57 -31.97 1.97
N GLU A 99 11.37 -31.39 3.15
CA GLU A 99 11.41 -32.08 4.44
C GLU A 99 10.13 -32.90 4.76
N GLY A 100 9.17 -32.96 3.82
CA GLY A 100 8.05 -33.92 3.90
C GLY A 100 6.88 -33.52 4.80
N SER A 101 6.79 -32.26 5.22
CA SER A 101 5.59 -31.74 5.89
C SER A 101 4.44 -31.58 4.88
N ALA A 102 3.35 -32.32 5.09
CA ALA A 102 2.13 -32.24 4.29
C ALA A 102 1.29 -30.95 4.53
N ASP A 103 1.72 -30.07 5.43
CA ASP A 103 0.93 -28.91 5.92
C ASP A 103 0.80 -27.74 4.93
N ALA A 104 1.11 -27.95 3.66
CA ALA A 104 0.62 -27.09 2.58
C ALA A 104 -0.03 -28.04 1.58
N ALA A 105 -1.34 -28.24 1.68
CA ALA A 105 -2.10 -29.08 0.76
C ALA A 105 -2.07 -28.46 -0.66
N GLY A 106 -0.97 -28.67 -1.37
CA GLY A 106 -0.85 -28.62 -2.82
C GLY A 106 -1.39 -27.38 -3.53
N ALA A 107 -1.17 -26.17 -3.00
CA ALA A 107 -1.34 -24.95 -3.79
C ALA A 107 -0.64 -25.15 -5.14
N SER A 108 -1.42 -24.99 -6.20
CA SER A 108 -1.05 -25.38 -7.54
C SER A 108 -1.58 -24.37 -8.52
N PHE A 109 -0.84 -24.19 -9.61
CA PHE A 109 -1.26 -23.31 -10.69
C PHE A 109 -1.42 -24.12 -11.95
N THR A 110 -2.56 -23.95 -12.63
CA THR A 110 -2.83 -24.62 -13.91
C THR A 110 -2.79 -23.63 -15.05
N LEU A 111 -1.77 -23.74 -15.89
CA LEU A 111 -1.77 -23.13 -17.20
C LEU A 111 -2.76 -23.87 -18.11
N PRO A 112 -3.70 -23.17 -18.76
CA PRO A 112 -4.59 -23.81 -19.73
C PRO A 112 -3.79 -24.33 -20.93
N ALA A 113 -4.37 -25.30 -21.65
CA ALA A 113 -3.79 -25.77 -22.91
C ALA A 113 -3.60 -24.59 -23.87
N ARG A 114 -2.42 -24.52 -24.49
CA ARG A 114 -2.02 -23.45 -25.42
C ARG A 114 -2.08 -22.05 -24.80
N ALA A 115 -1.81 -21.94 -23.49
CA ALA A 115 -1.64 -20.64 -22.83
C ALA A 115 -0.75 -19.70 -23.67
N PRO A 116 -1.11 -18.41 -23.79
CA PRO A 116 -0.34 -17.44 -24.56
C PRO A 116 1.04 -17.21 -23.91
N VAL A 117 2.01 -16.83 -24.73
CA VAL A 117 3.28 -16.30 -24.22
C VAL A 117 3.03 -14.86 -23.80
N ARG A 118 3.01 -14.61 -22.49
CA ARG A 118 2.82 -13.28 -21.89
C ARG A 118 3.26 -13.29 -20.43
N ASN A 119 3.51 -12.11 -19.88
CA ASN A 119 3.94 -11.90 -18.50
C ASN A 119 2.84 -11.33 -17.59
N TYR A 120 1.56 -11.60 -17.90
CA TYR A 120 0.44 -11.14 -17.08
C TYR A 120 -0.70 -12.15 -17.00
N LEU A 121 -1.40 -12.12 -15.86
CA LEU A 121 -2.74 -12.68 -15.68
C LEU A 121 -3.79 -11.63 -16.07
N SER A 122 -4.88 -12.07 -16.67
CA SER A 122 -6.00 -11.20 -17.04
C SER A 122 -7.17 -11.52 -16.11
N VAL A 123 -7.72 -10.50 -15.48
CA VAL A 123 -8.92 -10.54 -14.64
C VAL A 123 -10.02 -9.81 -15.41
N PRO A 124 -10.94 -10.53 -16.07
CA PRO A 124 -12.06 -9.91 -16.78
C PRO A 124 -12.96 -9.10 -15.84
N LEU A 125 -13.32 -7.88 -16.25
CA LEU A 125 -14.13 -6.97 -15.45
C LEU A 125 -15.56 -6.82 -15.99
N ARG A 126 -16.47 -6.45 -15.09
CA ARG A 126 -17.83 -6.00 -15.38
C ARG A 126 -17.99 -4.49 -15.22
N THR A 127 -16.97 -3.74 -15.67
CA THR A 127 -16.92 -2.27 -15.66
C THR A 127 -18.25 -1.68 -16.16
N PRO A 128 -18.93 -0.87 -15.33
CA PRO A 128 -20.16 -0.19 -15.74
C PRO A 128 -19.94 0.75 -16.93
N GLU A 129 -21.00 1.04 -17.69
CA GLU A 129 -20.93 2.01 -18.77
C GLU A 129 -20.59 3.41 -18.24
N GLY A 130 -19.60 4.07 -18.85
CA GLY A 130 -19.13 5.38 -18.42
C GLY A 130 -18.14 5.37 -17.24
N PHE A 131 -17.74 4.18 -16.77
CA PHE A 131 -16.74 4.00 -15.71
C PHE A 131 -15.40 3.49 -16.26
N THR A 132 -14.36 3.69 -15.47
CA THR A 132 -12.98 3.25 -15.68
C THR A 132 -12.48 2.58 -14.39
N PRO A 133 -11.87 1.39 -14.46
CA PRO A 133 -11.17 0.78 -13.34
C PRO A 133 -10.08 1.73 -12.84
N ASN A 134 -9.99 2.00 -11.54
CA ASN A 134 -9.01 2.93 -10.99
C ASN A 134 -8.15 2.25 -9.92
N ASP A 135 -8.00 2.88 -8.76
CA ASP A 135 -7.24 2.34 -7.63
C ASP A 135 -7.85 1.03 -7.14
N ALA A 136 -6.98 0.14 -6.70
CA ALA A 136 -7.34 -1.14 -6.13
C ALA A 136 -6.64 -1.35 -4.79
N SER A 137 -7.18 -2.26 -3.99
CA SER A 137 -6.56 -2.84 -2.81
C SER A 137 -6.85 -4.34 -2.81
N VAL A 138 -6.23 -5.08 -1.89
CA VAL A 138 -6.35 -6.54 -1.80
C VAL A 138 -6.57 -7.00 -0.37
N GLY A 139 -7.25 -8.13 -0.25
CA GLY A 139 -7.44 -8.88 0.98
C GLY A 139 -7.96 -10.27 0.64
N ASP A 140 -7.67 -11.25 1.49
CA ASP A 140 -8.30 -12.56 1.42
C ASP A 140 -9.71 -12.41 2.00
N LEU A 141 -10.70 -12.18 1.15
CA LEU A 141 -12.07 -11.85 1.57
C LEU A 141 -12.81 -13.10 2.05
N ASP A 142 -12.34 -14.29 1.68
CA ASP A 142 -13.09 -15.53 1.78
C ASP A 142 -12.41 -16.61 2.67
N GLY A 143 -11.13 -16.41 2.99
CA GLY A 143 -10.32 -17.11 3.98
C GLY A 143 -9.55 -18.30 3.41
N ASP A 144 -9.28 -18.33 2.11
CA ASP A 144 -8.64 -19.46 1.43
C ASP A 144 -7.13 -19.31 1.21
N GLY A 145 -6.57 -18.14 1.54
CA GLY A 145 -5.16 -17.79 1.42
C GLY A 145 -4.77 -17.15 0.09
N GLN A 146 -5.73 -16.83 -0.78
CA GLN A 146 -5.55 -16.06 -2.00
C GLN A 146 -6.12 -14.65 -1.82
N TYR A 147 -5.60 -13.70 -2.60
CA TYR A 147 -6.07 -12.32 -2.55
C TYR A 147 -7.17 -12.12 -3.60
N GLU A 148 -8.29 -11.56 -3.17
CA GLU A 148 -9.24 -10.90 -4.05
C GLU A 148 -8.85 -9.43 -4.24
N ILE A 149 -9.32 -8.86 -5.34
CA ILE A 149 -9.12 -7.45 -5.68
C ILE A 149 -10.38 -6.67 -5.35
N VAL A 150 -10.27 -5.68 -4.47
CA VAL A 150 -11.29 -4.63 -4.32
C VAL A 150 -10.90 -3.46 -5.19
N LEU A 151 -11.74 -3.17 -6.18
CA LEU A 151 -11.50 -2.21 -7.25
C LEU A 151 -12.46 -1.03 -7.15
N HIS A 152 -11.92 0.18 -7.18
CA HIS A 152 -12.71 1.40 -7.34
C HIS A 152 -12.96 1.67 -8.82
N GLN A 153 -14.21 1.53 -9.23
CA GLN A 153 -14.69 1.94 -10.55
C GLN A 153 -15.03 3.43 -10.49
N VAL A 154 -14.33 4.26 -11.25
CA VAL A 154 -14.53 5.72 -11.28
C VAL A 154 -15.22 6.16 -12.56
N GLY A 155 -16.19 7.07 -12.44
CA GLY A 155 -16.82 7.73 -13.57
C GLY A 155 -16.28 9.15 -13.77
N ARG A 156 -17.17 10.15 -13.70
CA ARG A 156 -16.79 11.57 -13.74
C ARG A 156 -16.45 12.04 -12.33
N GLY A 157 -15.17 12.20 -12.03
CA GLY A 157 -14.67 12.76 -10.77
C GLY A 157 -14.16 14.20 -10.89
N HIS A 158 -13.91 14.84 -9.75
CA HIS A 158 -13.33 16.17 -9.64
C HIS A 158 -12.29 16.24 -8.50
N ASP A 159 -11.22 17.01 -8.70
CA ASP A 159 -10.44 17.50 -7.55
C ASP A 159 -11.31 18.44 -6.68
N ASN A 160 -10.98 18.53 -5.40
CA ASN A 160 -11.64 19.39 -4.41
C ASN A 160 -11.71 20.87 -4.79
N SER A 161 -10.75 21.37 -5.57
CA SER A 161 -10.73 22.74 -6.09
C SER A 161 -11.71 23.00 -7.24
N HIS A 162 -12.24 21.94 -7.87
CA HIS A 162 -13.11 22.03 -9.04
C HIS A 162 -14.58 21.76 -8.68
N SER A 163 -15.46 22.73 -9.01
CA SER A 163 -16.91 22.52 -8.99
C SER A 163 -17.37 21.63 -10.13
N GLY A 164 -18.45 20.89 -9.93
CA GLY A 164 -19.10 20.07 -10.94
C GLY A 164 -19.75 18.83 -10.34
N MET A 165 -20.85 18.39 -10.95
CA MET A 165 -21.55 17.16 -10.58
C MET A 165 -20.66 15.96 -10.88
N THR A 166 -20.53 15.02 -9.95
CA THR A 166 -19.81 13.76 -10.18
C THR A 166 -20.75 12.60 -10.46
N THR A 167 -20.22 11.49 -10.96
CA THR A 167 -20.89 10.19 -10.82
C THR A 167 -20.76 9.69 -9.38
N ALA A 168 -21.62 8.76 -8.96
CA ALA A 168 -21.43 8.06 -7.70
C ALA A 168 -20.21 7.12 -7.80
N PRO A 169 -19.35 7.06 -6.76
CA PRO A 169 -18.27 6.07 -6.71
C PRO A 169 -18.81 4.66 -6.54
N VAL A 170 -18.12 3.69 -7.14
CA VAL A 170 -18.49 2.28 -7.08
C VAL A 170 -17.28 1.44 -6.66
N LEU A 171 -17.46 0.55 -5.67
CA LEU A 171 -16.48 -0.46 -5.29
C LEU A 171 -16.96 -1.83 -5.75
N GLU A 172 -16.06 -2.64 -6.29
CA GLU A 172 -16.32 -4.02 -6.71
C GLU A 172 -15.27 -4.96 -6.15
N ALA A 173 -15.64 -6.19 -5.78
CA ALA A 173 -14.68 -7.23 -5.43
C ALA A 173 -14.62 -8.33 -6.50
N TYR A 174 -13.40 -8.75 -6.86
CA TYR A 174 -13.14 -9.76 -7.86
C TYR A 174 -12.16 -10.82 -7.36
N GLU A 175 -12.50 -12.08 -7.63
CA GLU A 175 -11.56 -13.19 -7.67
C GLU A 175 -10.54 -13.00 -8.81
N LEU A 176 -9.36 -13.63 -8.69
CA LEU A 176 -8.33 -13.59 -9.73
C LEU A 176 -8.77 -14.23 -11.06
N ASP A 177 -9.85 -15.02 -11.07
CA ASP A 177 -10.43 -15.59 -12.29
C ASP A 177 -11.44 -14.67 -12.99
N GLY A 178 -11.73 -13.49 -12.41
CA GLY A 178 -12.70 -12.51 -12.92
C GLY A 178 -14.14 -12.71 -12.42
N THR A 179 -14.35 -13.60 -11.45
CA THR A 179 -15.65 -13.71 -10.76
C THR A 179 -15.89 -12.43 -9.94
N LEU A 180 -16.89 -11.65 -10.34
CA LEU A 180 -17.40 -10.53 -9.55
C LEU A 180 -18.17 -11.08 -8.34
N LEU A 181 -17.69 -10.78 -7.14
CA LEU A 181 -18.33 -11.17 -5.87
C LEU A 181 -19.50 -10.25 -5.54
N TRP A 182 -19.25 -8.94 -5.50
CA TRP A 182 -20.25 -7.92 -5.17
C TRP A 182 -19.90 -6.56 -5.74
N ARG A 183 -20.87 -5.63 -5.66
CA ARG A 183 -20.73 -4.22 -6.01
C ARG A 183 -21.38 -3.35 -4.93
N ILE A 184 -20.65 -2.39 -4.39
CA ILE A 184 -21.16 -1.32 -3.52
C ILE A 184 -21.26 -0.03 -4.35
N ASP A 185 -22.43 0.61 -4.32
CA ASP A 185 -22.65 1.94 -4.91
C ASP A 185 -22.68 2.96 -3.77
N LEU A 186 -21.67 3.83 -3.66
CA LEU A 186 -21.58 4.81 -2.58
C LEU A 186 -22.66 5.90 -2.67
N GLY A 187 -23.36 5.98 -3.80
CA GLY A 187 -24.49 6.86 -3.99
C GLY A 187 -24.09 8.33 -4.20
N ARG A 188 -25.08 9.15 -4.50
CA ARG A 188 -24.89 10.56 -4.88
C ARG A 188 -24.29 11.45 -3.79
N ASN A 189 -24.41 11.03 -2.53
CA ASN A 189 -23.96 11.82 -1.38
C ASN A 189 -22.47 11.58 -1.04
N ILE A 190 -21.78 10.75 -1.82
CA ILE A 190 -20.32 10.67 -1.86
C ILE A 190 -19.84 11.22 -3.20
N ARG A 191 -18.89 12.16 -3.16
CA ARG A 191 -18.31 12.79 -4.34
C ARG A 191 -17.19 11.91 -4.90
N GLU A 192 -17.04 11.89 -6.23
CA GLU A 192 -15.97 11.12 -6.89
C GLU A 192 -14.73 11.98 -7.12
N GLY A 193 -13.55 11.42 -6.82
CA GLY A 193 -12.25 12.07 -6.94
C GLY A 193 -11.24 11.52 -5.92
N ALA A 194 -9.94 11.74 -6.19
CA ALA A 194 -8.84 11.14 -5.44
C ALA A 194 -8.91 11.37 -3.91
N HIS A 195 -9.38 12.55 -3.47
CA HIS A 195 -9.32 12.92 -2.05
C HIS A 195 -10.61 12.59 -1.27
N TYR A 196 -11.60 11.93 -1.89
CA TYR A 196 -12.88 11.59 -1.23
C TYR A 196 -12.86 10.17 -0.67
N THR A 197 -13.15 9.16 -1.49
CA THR A 197 -13.27 7.77 -1.04
C THR A 197 -11.89 7.18 -0.79
N GLN A 198 -11.54 7.08 0.49
CA GLN A 198 -10.40 6.29 0.97
C GLN A 198 -10.97 4.98 1.50
N PHE A 199 -10.75 3.89 0.76
CA PHE A 199 -11.23 2.55 1.13
C PHE A 199 -10.08 1.68 1.62
N ILE A 200 -10.28 0.97 2.72
CA ILE A 200 -9.30 0.10 3.35
C ILE A 200 -9.80 -1.34 3.25
N VAL A 201 -8.90 -2.26 2.89
CA VAL A 201 -9.18 -3.70 2.79
C VAL A 201 -8.23 -4.45 3.71
N TYR A 202 -8.78 -5.06 4.76
CA TYR A 202 -8.00 -5.70 5.82
C TYR A 202 -8.89 -6.59 6.68
N ASP A 203 -8.34 -7.67 7.25
CA ASP A 203 -8.98 -8.46 8.31
C ASP A 203 -8.87 -7.69 9.62
N LEU A 204 -9.87 -6.85 9.92
CA LEU A 204 -9.83 -5.90 11.02
C LEU A 204 -10.19 -6.57 12.36
N ASP A 205 -11.00 -7.62 12.36
CA ASP A 205 -11.39 -8.33 13.59
C ASP A 205 -10.59 -9.63 13.88
N GLY A 206 -9.77 -10.05 12.92
CA GLY A 206 -8.91 -11.22 13.05
C GLY A 206 -9.70 -12.53 12.95
N ASP A 207 -10.72 -12.62 12.09
CA ASP A 207 -11.44 -13.86 11.80
C ASP A 207 -10.83 -14.68 10.65
N GLY A 208 -9.81 -14.14 9.98
CA GLY A 208 -9.12 -14.75 8.85
C GLY A 208 -9.69 -14.34 7.49
N ARG A 209 -10.55 -13.33 7.44
CA ARG A 209 -11.11 -12.76 6.21
C ARG A 209 -11.07 -11.25 6.29
N ALA A 210 -10.73 -10.61 5.18
CA ALA A 210 -10.69 -9.17 5.11
C ALA A 210 -12.08 -8.55 4.98
N GLU A 211 -12.32 -7.46 5.70
CA GLU A 211 -13.41 -6.53 5.48
C GLU A 211 -13.00 -5.40 4.52
N VAL A 212 -14.00 -4.61 4.10
CA VAL A 212 -13.79 -3.33 3.43
C VAL A 212 -14.35 -2.20 4.28
N ALA A 213 -13.56 -1.16 4.57
CA ALA A 213 -14.00 -0.02 5.36
C ALA A 213 -13.83 1.30 4.60
N CYS A 214 -14.85 2.14 4.55
CA CYS A 214 -14.75 3.48 3.96
C CYS A 214 -15.83 4.43 4.47
N LYS A 215 -15.66 5.73 4.15
CA LYS A 215 -16.69 6.75 4.38
C LYS A 215 -17.90 6.51 3.48
N THR A 216 -19.09 6.53 4.06
CA THR A 216 -20.38 6.35 3.38
C THR A 216 -21.34 7.48 3.74
N ALA A 217 -22.52 7.48 3.13
CA ALA A 217 -23.55 8.49 3.36
C ALA A 217 -24.95 7.90 3.17
N ASP A 218 -25.97 8.71 3.45
CA ASP A 218 -27.34 8.39 3.09
C ASP A 218 -27.42 8.02 1.59
N GLY A 219 -28.01 6.88 1.28
CA GLY A 219 -28.18 6.39 -0.08
C GLY A 219 -27.04 5.53 -0.62
N THR A 220 -25.97 5.29 0.15
CA THR A 220 -25.03 4.21 -0.15
C THR A 220 -25.77 2.87 -0.17
N THR A 221 -25.58 2.07 -1.21
CA THR A 221 -26.16 0.74 -1.36
C THR A 221 -25.06 -0.31 -1.28
N ASP A 222 -25.16 -1.20 -0.29
CA ASP A 222 -24.17 -2.25 -0.04
C ASP A 222 -24.24 -3.40 -1.07
N GLY A 223 -23.31 -4.35 -0.98
CA GLY A 223 -23.22 -5.49 -1.90
C GLY A 223 -24.41 -6.47 -1.83
N ALA A 224 -25.19 -6.43 -0.74
CA ALA A 224 -26.44 -7.18 -0.60
C ALA A 224 -27.68 -6.41 -1.09
N GLY A 225 -27.52 -5.14 -1.51
CA GLY A 225 -28.60 -4.27 -1.97
C GLY A 225 -29.30 -3.48 -0.84
N THR A 226 -28.75 -3.48 0.37
CA THR A 226 -29.27 -2.69 1.49
C THR A 226 -28.81 -1.24 1.37
N VAL A 227 -29.76 -0.31 1.52
CA VAL A 227 -29.46 1.12 1.53
C VAL A 227 -29.14 1.58 2.95
N ILE A 228 -27.99 2.23 3.11
CA ILE A 228 -27.56 2.89 4.36
C ILE A 228 -28.27 4.24 4.46
N GLY A 229 -28.89 4.51 5.61
CA GLY A 229 -29.55 5.78 5.89
C GLY A 229 -30.80 6.04 5.02
N ASP A 230 -31.04 7.30 4.64
CA ASP A 230 -32.17 7.67 3.78
C ASP A 230 -31.82 7.60 2.28
N GLY A 231 -32.33 6.57 1.60
CA GLY A 231 -32.14 6.38 0.16
C GLY A 231 -32.67 7.49 -0.75
N ASN A 232 -33.51 8.40 -0.25
CA ASN A 232 -34.03 9.53 -1.01
C ASN A 232 -33.28 10.84 -0.74
N ALA A 233 -32.37 10.86 0.24
CA ALA A 233 -31.65 12.07 0.61
C ALA A 233 -30.75 12.56 -0.54
N ASN A 234 -30.71 13.88 -0.72
CA ASN A 234 -29.86 14.51 -1.71
C ASN A 234 -29.25 15.78 -1.13
N TYR A 235 -27.99 15.67 -0.73
CA TYR A 235 -27.19 16.77 -0.17
C TYR A 235 -26.24 17.39 -1.19
N VAL A 236 -26.33 16.98 -2.46
CA VAL A 236 -25.57 17.55 -3.56
C VAL A 236 -26.07 18.96 -3.86
N ASN A 237 -25.21 19.96 -3.69
CA ASN A 237 -25.55 21.35 -4.00
C ASN A 237 -25.41 21.66 -5.50
N ASP A 238 -25.81 22.86 -5.93
CA ASP A 238 -25.78 23.27 -7.35
C ASP A 238 -24.38 23.24 -7.99
N ALA A 239 -23.32 23.30 -7.17
CA ALA A 239 -21.93 23.20 -7.60
C ALA A 239 -21.38 21.75 -7.55
N GLY A 240 -22.21 20.77 -7.19
CA GLY A 240 -21.86 19.35 -7.14
C GLY A 240 -21.08 18.91 -5.90
N TYR A 241 -21.03 19.73 -4.85
CA TYR A 241 -20.41 19.38 -3.57
C TYR A 241 -21.45 18.84 -2.57
N ILE A 242 -20.98 18.08 -1.58
CA ILE A 242 -21.79 17.55 -0.49
C ILE A 242 -21.28 18.12 0.84
N LEU A 243 -21.76 19.31 1.17
CA LEU A 243 -21.31 20.10 2.33
C LEU A 243 -22.33 20.12 3.49
N ALA A 244 -23.35 19.27 3.40
CA ALA A 244 -24.40 19.12 4.39
C ALA A 244 -24.85 17.65 4.46
N GLY A 245 -25.67 17.34 5.47
CA GLY A 245 -26.17 16.00 5.73
C GLY A 245 -25.21 15.14 6.55
N PRO A 246 -25.70 13.99 7.05
CA PRO A 246 -24.93 13.06 7.85
C PRO A 246 -23.80 12.44 7.02
N GLU A 247 -22.73 12.07 7.70
CA GLU A 247 -21.57 11.38 7.15
C GLU A 247 -21.35 10.13 7.99
N TYR A 248 -21.10 9.00 7.36
CA TYR A 248 -20.95 7.73 8.06
C TYR A 248 -19.58 7.10 7.77
N LEU A 249 -19.14 6.23 8.67
CA LEU A 249 -18.06 5.26 8.45
C LEU A 249 -18.70 3.88 8.49
N THR A 250 -18.47 3.06 7.45
CA THR A 250 -19.03 1.70 7.36
C THR A 250 -17.94 0.69 7.13
N VAL A 251 -18.00 -0.41 7.88
CA VAL A 251 -17.31 -1.68 7.60
C VAL A 251 -18.27 -2.60 6.87
N PHE A 252 -17.80 -3.18 5.78
CA PHE A 252 -18.51 -4.10 4.91
C PHE A 252 -17.86 -5.49 4.97
N ASP A 253 -18.67 -6.53 4.96
CA ASP A 253 -18.24 -7.92 4.85
C ASP A 253 -17.50 -8.13 3.52
N GLY A 254 -16.29 -8.69 3.57
CA GLY A 254 -15.48 -8.88 2.37
C GLY A 254 -16.09 -9.82 1.33
N ARG A 255 -16.86 -10.83 1.75
CA ARG A 255 -17.41 -11.85 0.81
C ARG A 255 -18.61 -11.36 0.06
N THR A 256 -19.42 -10.54 0.71
CA THR A 256 -20.76 -10.17 0.24
C THR A 256 -20.91 -8.68 -0.02
N GLY A 257 -20.00 -7.85 0.49
CA GLY A 257 -20.09 -6.41 0.48
C GLY A 257 -21.23 -5.87 1.36
N ALA A 258 -21.85 -6.70 2.20
CA ALA A 258 -22.94 -6.30 3.08
C ALA A 258 -22.43 -5.40 4.21
N ALA A 259 -23.18 -4.36 4.58
CA ALA A 259 -22.79 -3.50 5.70
C ALA A 259 -22.85 -4.27 7.04
N LEU A 260 -21.73 -4.31 7.76
CA LEU A 260 -21.60 -4.97 9.07
C LEU A 260 -21.84 -3.99 10.21
N SER A 261 -21.15 -2.85 10.17
CA SER A 261 -21.23 -1.81 11.20
C SER A 261 -21.14 -0.44 10.54
N THR A 262 -22.11 0.43 10.84
CA THR A 262 -22.13 1.82 10.41
C THR A 262 -22.20 2.73 11.63
N VAL A 263 -21.27 3.68 11.72
CA VAL A 263 -21.23 4.72 12.76
C VAL A 263 -21.14 6.09 12.10
N ASP A 264 -21.38 7.16 12.85
CA ASP A 264 -21.13 8.52 12.36
C ASP A 264 -19.63 8.69 12.03
N TYR A 265 -19.34 9.36 10.92
CA TYR A 265 -17.96 9.65 10.52
C TYR A 265 -17.37 10.70 11.45
N ASP A 266 -16.29 10.35 12.13
CA ASP A 266 -15.52 11.26 12.98
C ASP A 266 -14.09 11.34 12.43
N PRO A 267 -13.58 12.54 12.10
CA PRO A 267 -14.12 13.89 12.38
C PRO A 267 -15.39 14.33 11.61
N PRO A 268 -16.41 14.86 12.30
CA PRO A 268 -17.57 15.42 11.64
C PRO A 268 -17.19 16.71 10.88
N ARG A 269 -18.02 17.07 9.90
CA ARG A 269 -17.88 18.32 9.17
C ARG A 269 -17.83 19.55 10.07
N HIS A 270 -18.68 19.56 11.08
CA HIS A 270 -18.81 20.60 12.09
C HIS A 270 -19.29 19.95 13.39
N PRO A 271 -18.79 20.38 14.58
CA PRO A 271 -19.10 19.71 15.85
C PRO A 271 -20.58 19.75 16.23
N ASP A 272 -21.30 20.82 15.88
CA ASP A 272 -22.68 21.05 16.34
C ASP A 272 -23.79 20.87 15.28
N THR A 273 -23.46 20.63 14.01
CA THR A 273 -24.48 20.55 12.94
C THR A 273 -24.00 19.77 11.73
N GLU A 274 -24.90 18.99 11.15
CA GLU A 274 -24.69 18.29 9.86
C GLU A 274 -24.82 19.23 8.65
N SER A 275 -25.35 20.45 8.84
CA SER A 275 -25.59 21.42 7.76
C SER A 275 -24.90 22.76 8.07
N PRO A 276 -23.56 22.80 8.16
CA PRO A 276 -22.84 24.03 8.44
C PRO A 276 -22.96 25.04 7.29
N THR A 277 -22.94 26.32 7.65
CA THR A 277 -22.83 27.43 6.69
C THR A 277 -21.41 27.54 6.11
N THR A 278 -21.29 28.21 4.97
CA THR A 278 -20.00 28.56 4.34
C THR A 278 -19.03 29.23 5.34
N GLU A 279 -19.53 30.12 6.18
CA GLU A 279 -18.76 30.84 7.19
C GLU A 279 -18.28 29.90 8.30
N GLN A 280 -19.12 28.96 8.75
CA GLN A 280 -18.74 27.96 9.73
C GLN A 280 -17.67 27.00 9.20
N LEU A 281 -17.83 26.52 7.96
CA LEU A 281 -16.82 25.70 7.30
C LEU A 281 -15.49 26.42 7.16
N LYS A 282 -15.53 27.69 6.74
CA LYS A 282 -14.34 28.53 6.62
C LYS A 282 -13.64 28.72 7.96
N ALA A 283 -14.39 28.90 9.04
CA ALA A 283 -13.82 29.08 10.36
C ALA A 283 -13.07 27.84 10.86
N ILE A 284 -13.56 26.65 10.56
CA ILE A 284 -12.98 25.37 11.04
C ILE A 284 -11.87 24.85 10.12
N TRP A 285 -12.12 24.83 8.81
CA TRP A 285 -11.26 24.14 7.84
C TRP A 285 -10.44 25.10 6.98
N GLY A 286 -10.69 26.41 7.07
CA GLY A 286 -9.94 27.45 6.34
C GLY A 286 -10.54 27.87 5.00
N ASP A 287 -11.56 27.17 4.49
CA ASP A 287 -12.39 27.62 3.37
C ASP A 287 -13.85 27.17 3.50
N GLY A 288 -14.74 27.91 2.83
CA GLY A 288 -16.19 27.69 2.94
C GLY A 288 -16.81 26.86 1.81
N TYR A 289 -16.00 26.39 0.86
CA TYR A 289 -16.47 25.66 -0.32
C TYR A 289 -16.06 24.18 -0.31
N GLY A 290 -15.49 23.70 0.80
CA GLY A 290 -15.26 22.29 1.08
C GLY A 290 -13.93 21.74 0.58
N ASN A 291 -13.00 22.58 0.13
CA ASN A 291 -11.76 22.07 -0.45
C ASN A 291 -10.88 21.40 0.61
N ARG A 292 -10.48 22.15 1.65
CA ARG A 292 -9.61 21.64 2.74
C ARG A 292 -10.32 20.63 3.64
N MET A 293 -11.63 20.80 3.79
CA MET A 293 -12.47 19.94 4.61
C MET A 293 -12.60 18.53 4.05
N ASP A 294 -12.82 18.38 2.74
CA ASP A 294 -13.00 17.05 2.13
C ASP A 294 -11.67 16.44 1.66
N ARG A 295 -10.61 16.71 2.41
CA ARG A 295 -9.31 16.08 2.22
C ARG A 295 -9.21 14.90 3.18
N PHE A 296 -9.48 13.70 2.68
CA PHE A 296 -9.50 12.50 3.50
C PHE A 296 -8.26 11.65 3.26
N LEU A 297 -7.77 11.02 4.33
CA LEU A 297 -6.81 9.92 4.26
C LEU A 297 -7.33 8.75 5.12
N ALA A 298 -6.80 7.55 4.88
CA ALA A 298 -7.11 6.36 5.67
C ALA A 298 -5.89 5.44 5.75
N GLY A 299 -5.91 4.50 6.68
CA GLY A 299 -4.86 3.49 6.82
C GLY A 299 -5.21 2.39 7.81
N VAL A 300 -4.26 1.48 8.02
CA VAL A 300 -4.31 0.43 9.05
C VAL A 300 -3.04 0.53 9.87
N ALA A 301 -3.16 0.42 11.19
CA ALA A 301 -2.03 0.44 12.11
C ALA A 301 -2.20 -0.58 13.23
N TYR A 302 -1.11 -1.26 13.60
CA TYR A 302 -1.07 -2.13 14.77
C TYR A 302 -0.79 -1.31 16.02
N LEU A 303 -1.76 -0.50 16.44
CA LEU A 303 -1.61 0.44 17.56
C LEU A 303 -1.36 -0.25 18.91
N ASP A 304 -1.68 -1.54 19.05
CA ASP A 304 -1.36 -2.34 20.24
C ASP A 304 -0.23 -3.36 19.99
N GLY A 305 0.38 -3.32 18.80
CA GLY A 305 1.40 -4.27 18.33
C GLY A 305 0.88 -5.66 17.97
N GLU A 306 -0.43 -5.93 18.04
CA GLU A 306 -1.04 -7.24 17.73
C GLU A 306 -2.19 -7.17 16.73
N ASN A 307 -3.18 -6.31 16.95
CA ASN A 307 -4.42 -6.25 16.19
C ASN A 307 -4.44 -5.00 15.29
N PRO A 308 -4.93 -5.12 14.05
CA PRO A 308 -5.07 -3.99 13.15
C PRO A 308 -6.19 -3.05 13.61
N SER A 309 -5.88 -1.76 13.75
CA SER A 309 -6.84 -0.68 13.93
C SER A 309 -7.00 0.10 12.63
N LEU A 310 -8.23 0.50 12.33
CA LEU A 310 -8.58 1.36 11.21
C LEU A 310 -8.28 2.82 11.56
N ILE A 311 -7.59 3.53 10.66
CA ILE A 311 -7.28 4.95 10.77
C ILE A 311 -8.09 5.72 9.73
N MET A 312 -8.82 6.73 10.16
CA MET A 312 -9.55 7.66 9.29
C MET A 312 -9.14 9.10 9.62
N ALA A 313 -8.80 9.88 8.60
CA ALA A 313 -8.31 11.24 8.78
C ALA A 313 -9.03 12.25 7.88
N ARG A 314 -9.12 13.50 8.35
CA ARG A 314 -9.68 14.63 7.61
C ARG A 314 -8.86 15.88 7.83
N GLY A 315 -8.55 16.55 6.73
CA GLY A 315 -7.77 17.78 6.71
C GLY A 315 -6.27 17.54 6.88
N TYR A 316 -5.49 18.39 6.21
CA TYR A 316 -4.03 18.43 6.36
C TYR A 316 -3.41 19.78 6.01
N TYR A 317 -4.08 20.63 5.23
CA TYR A 317 -3.59 21.98 4.91
C TYR A 317 -3.72 22.98 6.07
N THR A 318 -4.66 22.74 6.99
CA THR A 318 -5.00 23.62 8.13
C THR A 318 -5.29 22.72 9.33
N ARG A 319 -6.52 22.68 9.84
CA ARG A 319 -6.95 21.72 10.85
C ARG A 319 -6.76 20.29 10.32
N THR A 320 -6.16 19.46 11.15
CA THR A 320 -5.88 18.06 10.90
C THR A 320 -6.48 17.24 12.01
N VAL A 321 -7.29 16.25 11.66
CA VAL A 321 -7.91 15.34 12.63
C VAL A 321 -7.73 13.91 12.17
N VAL A 322 -7.25 13.05 13.06
CA VAL A 322 -7.01 11.62 12.81
C VAL A 322 -7.74 10.85 13.90
N ALA A 323 -8.54 9.86 13.52
CA ALA A 323 -9.28 9.00 14.43
C ALA A 323 -8.94 7.54 14.19
N ALA A 324 -8.76 6.80 15.28
CA ALA A 324 -8.51 5.36 15.25
C ALA A 324 -9.72 4.58 15.74
N TYR A 325 -9.97 3.44 15.12
CA TYR A 325 -11.08 2.54 15.43
C TYR A 325 -10.59 1.09 15.47
N ASP A 326 -11.12 0.32 16.40
CA ASP A 326 -11.08 -1.14 16.32
C ASP A 326 -12.39 -1.63 15.70
N PHE A 327 -12.32 -2.72 14.96
CA PHE A 327 -13.48 -3.50 14.58
C PHE A 327 -13.40 -4.87 15.25
N GLY A 328 -14.44 -5.25 15.97
CA GLY A 328 -14.45 -6.52 16.69
C GLY A 328 -15.82 -6.86 17.25
N GLY A 329 -16.17 -8.14 17.23
CA GLY A 329 -17.51 -8.57 17.65
C GLY A 329 -18.64 -7.97 16.81
N GLY A 330 -18.36 -7.62 15.55
CA GLY A 330 -19.30 -7.00 14.61
C GLY A 330 -19.57 -5.51 14.82
N ALA A 331 -18.74 -4.79 15.58
CA ALA A 331 -18.92 -3.36 15.84
C ALA A 331 -17.64 -2.55 15.65
N LEU A 332 -17.77 -1.38 15.04
CA LEU A 332 -16.74 -0.34 15.04
C LEU A 332 -16.74 0.39 16.39
N VAL A 333 -15.57 0.46 17.03
CA VAL A 333 -15.37 1.14 18.32
C VAL A 333 -14.22 2.12 18.18
N LYS A 334 -14.48 3.40 18.38
CA LYS A 334 -13.45 4.44 18.37
C LYS A 334 -12.48 4.26 19.55
N LYS A 335 -11.18 4.25 19.26
CA LYS A 335 -10.10 4.22 20.27
C LYS A 335 -9.74 5.61 20.74
N TRP A 336 -9.34 6.48 19.81
CA TRP A 336 -8.87 7.83 20.09
C TRP A 336 -9.09 8.76 18.90
N THR A 337 -8.96 10.07 19.17
CA THR A 337 -8.97 11.13 18.16
C THR A 337 -7.85 12.11 18.49
N PHE A 338 -6.97 12.36 17.52
CA PHE A 338 -6.04 13.49 17.51
C PHE A 338 -6.68 14.64 16.75
N ASP A 339 -6.63 15.87 17.27
CA ASP A 339 -7.15 17.06 16.61
C ASP A 339 -6.22 18.26 16.86
N SER A 340 -5.70 18.83 15.77
CA SER A 340 -4.78 19.99 15.84
C SER A 340 -5.47 21.29 16.31
N ASP A 341 -6.80 21.32 16.41
CA ASP A 341 -7.59 22.50 16.78
C ASP A 341 -8.55 22.21 17.97
N ASP A 342 -8.19 21.27 18.85
CA ASP A 342 -8.94 20.94 20.07
C ASP A 342 -8.76 21.94 21.23
N GLY A 343 -7.96 22.98 21.02
CA GLY A 343 -7.60 23.98 22.02
C GLY A 343 -6.36 23.62 22.86
N ASN A 344 -5.75 22.45 22.66
CA ASN A 344 -4.45 22.11 23.24
C ASN A 344 -3.33 22.81 22.43
N PRO A 345 -2.55 23.73 23.03
CA PRO A 345 -1.46 24.40 22.33
C PRO A 345 -0.34 23.45 21.86
N GLU A 346 -0.24 22.24 22.43
CA GLU A 346 0.73 21.23 22.01
C GLU A 346 0.34 20.56 20.68
N ASN A 347 -0.96 20.50 20.37
CA ASN A 347 -1.47 19.92 19.12
C ASN A 347 -1.48 20.95 17.96
N ALA A 348 -1.54 22.25 18.27
CA ALA A 348 -1.62 23.30 17.25
C ALA A 348 -0.50 23.27 16.18
N PRO A 349 0.78 22.96 16.50
CA PRO A 349 1.85 22.86 15.51
C PRO A 349 1.69 21.74 14.46
N TYR A 350 0.81 20.77 14.71
CA TYR A 350 0.52 19.66 13.79
C TYR A 350 -0.43 20.06 12.65
N ALA A 351 -1.05 21.24 12.75
CA ALA A 351 -1.83 21.82 11.66
C ALA A 351 -0.94 22.10 10.43
N GLY A 352 -1.45 21.83 9.23
CA GLY A 352 -0.75 22.16 7.98
C GLY A 352 0.38 21.21 7.57
N GLN A 353 0.53 20.06 8.23
CA GLN A 353 1.69 19.17 8.07
C GLN A 353 1.43 17.92 7.23
N GLY A 354 0.16 17.52 7.06
CA GLY A 354 -0.16 16.28 6.36
C GLY A 354 0.10 16.35 4.86
N ASN A 355 0.39 15.20 4.25
CA ASN A 355 0.55 15.05 2.81
C ASN A 355 -0.75 14.59 2.13
N HIS A 356 -0.72 14.43 0.82
CA HIS A 356 -1.71 13.63 0.07
C HIS A 356 -1.51 12.11 0.25
N SER A 357 -0.95 11.69 1.36
CA SER A 357 -0.68 10.30 1.73
C SER A 357 -0.31 10.26 3.22
N LEU A 358 -0.24 9.05 3.76
CA LEU A 358 0.34 8.77 5.07
C LEU A 358 1.20 7.51 4.96
N SER A 359 2.01 7.25 5.97
CA SER A 359 2.69 5.98 6.18
C SER A 359 2.49 5.52 7.61
N VAL A 360 2.72 4.24 7.87
CA VAL A 360 2.50 3.62 9.17
C VAL A 360 3.68 2.70 9.45
N ALA A 361 4.37 2.91 10.56
CA ALA A 361 5.50 2.09 10.97
C ALA A 361 5.77 2.24 12.48
N ASP A 362 6.41 1.22 13.05
CA ASP A 362 7.08 1.27 14.35
C ASP A 362 8.35 2.11 14.23
N VAL A 363 8.27 3.39 14.59
CA VAL A 363 9.37 4.34 14.46
C VAL A 363 10.17 4.48 15.74
N ASP A 364 9.61 4.10 16.90
CA ASP A 364 10.27 4.25 18.20
C ASP A 364 10.74 2.93 18.85
N ASP A 365 10.55 1.79 18.17
CA ASP A 365 10.99 0.44 18.53
C ASP A 365 10.28 -0.11 19.79
N ASP A 366 9.03 0.32 20.03
CA ASP A 366 8.18 -0.20 21.10
C ASP A 366 7.30 -1.40 20.65
N GLY A 367 7.30 -1.70 19.35
CA GLY A 367 6.56 -2.80 18.72
C GLY A 367 5.14 -2.44 18.27
N ARG A 368 4.76 -1.17 18.34
CA ARG A 368 3.47 -0.63 17.87
C ARG A 368 3.70 0.24 16.65
N HIS A 369 2.60 0.67 16.03
CA HIS A 369 2.67 1.47 14.83
C HIS A 369 2.27 2.91 15.10
N GLU A 370 3.13 3.82 14.67
CA GLU A 370 2.87 5.25 14.66
C GLU A 370 2.33 5.67 13.29
N ILE A 371 1.67 6.83 13.24
CA ILE A 371 1.11 7.39 12.02
C ILE A 371 2.00 8.51 11.51
N ILE A 372 2.76 8.25 10.45
CA ILE A 372 3.56 9.24 9.75
C ILE A 372 2.64 9.99 8.77
N TYR A 373 2.22 11.18 9.16
CA TYR A 373 1.25 11.98 8.43
C TYR A 373 1.93 13.16 7.74
N GLY A 374 2.67 12.89 6.67
CA GLY A 374 3.49 13.89 5.98
C GLY A 374 4.64 14.38 6.87
N ALA A 375 4.64 15.67 7.21
CA ALA A 375 5.70 16.34 7.98
C ALA A 375 5.52 16.27 9.51
N MET A 376 4.58 15.45 10.00
CA MET A 376 4.35 15.14 11.42
C MET A 376 4.21 13.63 11.66
N VAL A 377 4.34 13.21 12.91
CA VAL A 377 4.11 11.83 13.36
C VAL A 377 3.21 11.84 14.59
N LEU A 378 2.17 11.00 14.59
CA LEU A 378 1.33 10.71 15.75
C LEU A 378 1.74 9.37 16.35
N ASP A 379 1.70 9.30 17.66
CA ASP A 379 2.05 8.12 18.44
C ASP A 379 0.94 7.05 18.40
N ASP A 380 1.22 5.82 18.83
CA ASP A 380 0.27 4.68 18.81
C ASP A 380 -1.02 4.96 19.61
N ASP A 381 -0.89 5.80 20.65
CA ASP A 381 -1.97 6.21 21.54
C ASP A 381 -2.76 7.44 21.06
N GLY A 382 -2.38 7.99 19.90
CA GLY A 382 -3.01 9.14 19.27
C GLY A 382 -2.49 10.50 19.76
N THR A 383 -1.47 10.54 20.60
CA THR A 383 -0.78 11.80 20.94
C THR A 383 0.14 12.25 19.81
N GLY A 384 0.54 13.53 19.81
CA GLY A 384 1.54 14.01 18.87
C GLY A 384 2.95 13.56 19.29
N LEU A 385 3.64 12.78 18.46
CA LEU A 385 5.02 12.36 18.73
C LEU A 385 6.01 13.47 18.38
N HIS A 386 5.98 13.94 17.13
CA HIS A 386 6.72 15.14 16.70
C HIS A 386 6.13 15.79 15.45
N THR A 387 6.51 17.04 15.21
CA THR A 387 6.27 17.72 13.94
C THR A 387 7.48 18.55 13.54
N THR A 388 7.79 18.54 12.26
CA THR A 388 8.91 19.31 11.70
C THR A 388 8.57 20.77 11.45
N GLY A 389 7.27 21.11 11.34
CA GLY A 389 6.82 22.43 10.93
C GLY A 389 7.14 22.79 9.47
N LEU A 390 7.56 21.81 8.65
CA LEU A 390 7.93 22.02 7.25
C LEU A 390 6.72 22.10 6.31
N GLY A 391 5.56 21.60 6.73
CA GLY A 391 4.29 21.75 6.03
C GLY A 391 3.88 20.57 5.15
N HIS A 392 3.01 20.85 4.20
CA HIS A 392 2.40 19.89 3.30
C HIS A 392 3.27 19.50 2.10
N GLY A 393 3.22 18.22 1.73
CA GLY A 393 3.86 17.65 0.54
C GLY A 393 3.02 16.64 -0.25
N ASP A 394 3.59 16.24 -1.39
CA ASP A 394 2.94 15.40 -2.40
C ASP A 394 3.48 13.96 -2.48
N ALA A 395 4.59 13.66 -1.79
CA ALA A 395 5.22 12.33 -1.79
C ALA A 395 5.97 12.03 -0.49
N LEU A 396 5.83 10.80 0.02
CA LEU A 396 6.31 10.37 1.34
C LEU A 396 6.88 8.94 1.25
N HIS A 397 8.05 8.72 1.83
CA HIS A 397 8.71 7.41 1.87
C HIS A 397 9.26 7.15 3.27
N VAL A 398 8.86 6.03 3.88
CA VAL A 398 9.26 5.63 5.24
C VAL A 398 9.77 4.21 5.21
N SER A 399 11.02 4.00 5.62
CA SER A 399 11.68 2.69 5.67
C SER A 399 13.02 2.83 6.39
N ASP A 400 13.80 1.76 6.45
CA ASP A 400 15.24 1.83 6.70
C ASP A 400 15.92 2.33 5.41
N LEU A 401 16.00 3.65 5.26
CA LEU A 401 16.52 4.32 4.06
C LEU A 401 18.03 4.53 4.16
N ASP A 402 18.55 4.63 5.38
CA ASP A 402 19.97 4.72 5.72
C ASP A 402 20.35 3.56 6.67
N PRO A 403 20.69 2.37 6.14
CA PRO A 403 20.98 1.17 6.95
C PRO A 403 22.24 1.29 7.82
N SER A 404 22.96 2.41 7.74
CA SER A 404 24.06 2.73 8.64
C SER A 404 23.64 3.53 9.88
N ARG A 405 22.38 3.96 9.95
CA ARG A 405 21.75 4.62 11.09
C ARG A 405 20.72 3.64 11.70
N PRO A 406 20.74 3.42 13.02
CA PRO A 406 19.68 2.65 13.67
C PRO A 406 18.34 3.41 13.63
N GLY A 407 17.26 2.70 13.33
CA GLY A 407 15.91 3.25 13.24
C GLY A 407 15.44 3.35 11.80
N LEU A 408 14.30 4.00 11.61
CA LEU A 408 13.75 4.30 10.28
C LEU A 408 13.98 5.77 9.94
N GLU A 409 13.95 6.07 8.65
CA GLU A 409 13.97 7.44 8.14
C GLU A 409 12.75 7.75 7.30
N ILE A 410 12.47 9.05 7.21
CA ILE A 410 11.40 9.61 6.40
C ILE A 410 12.01 10.53 5.36
N PHE A 411 11.80 10.20 4.09
CA PHE A 411 12.05 11.10 2.97
C PHE A 411 10.74 11.71 2.48
N ASP A 412 10.70 13.02 2.41
CA ASP A 412 9.48 13.79 2.13
C ASP A 412 9.82 15.06 1.33
N ILE A 413 8.84 15.57 0.60
CA ILE A 413 8.93 16.81 -0.19
C ILE A 413 7.95 17.84 0.34
N GLN A 414 8.12 19.11 -0.04
CA GLN A 414 7.29 20.19 0.49
C GLN A 414 6.79 21.11 -0.64
N GLU A 415 5.49 21.29 -0.73
CA GLU A 415 4.85 22.11 -1.77
C GLU A 415 5.16 23.60 -1.58
N ARG A 416 5.49 24.03 -0.35
CA ARG A 416 5.90 25.40 -0.09
C ARG A 416 7.33 25.65 -0.58
N PHE A 417 7.57 26.83 -1.16
CA PHE A 417 8.94 27.29 -1.42
C PHE A 417 9.63 27.73 -0.14
N ASP A 418 10.64 26.97 0.27
CA ASP A 418 11.44 27.23 1.46
C ASP A 418 12.77 26.47 1.41
N ASP A 419 13.56 26.54 2.48
CA ASP A 419 14.85 25.88 2.62
C ASP A 419 14.79 24.34 2.72
N ALA A 420 13.57 23.77 2.72
CA ALA A 420 13.29 22.34 2.85
C ALA A 420 12.30 21.80 1.80
N GLY A 421 12.52 22.13 0.51
CA GLY A 421 11.71 21.56 -0.58
C GLY A 421 11.76 20.04 -0.66
N ALA A 422 12.86 19.44 -0.22
CA ALA A 422 13.00 18.03 0.06
C ALA A 422 13.77 17.85 1.37
N HIS A 423 13.39 16.89 2.20
CA HIS A 423 14.07 16.61 3.46
C HIS A 423 14.09 15.13 3.78
N PHE A 424 15.09 14.77 4.57
CA PHE A 424 15.34 13.44 5.07
C PHE A 424 15.58 13.54 6.56
N ARG A 425 14.78 12.81 7.33
CA ARG A 425 14.73 12.94 8.78
C ARG A 425 14.63 11.60 9.48
N ASP A 426 15.06 11.58 10.72
CA ASP A 426 14.83 10.46 11.62
C ASP A 426 13.33 10.29 11.92
N ALA A 427 12.82 9.07 11.83
CA ALA A 427 11.40 8.79 11.93
C ALA A 427 10.86 8.93 13.37
N HIS A 428 11.65 8.57 14.38
CA HIS A 428 11.28 8.67 15.80
C HIS A 428 11.27 10.12 16.28
N THR A 429 12.34 10.87 16.03
CA THR A 429 12.60 12.16 16.67
C THR A 429 12.22 13.37 15.81
N GLY A 430 12.07 13.18 14.51
CA GLY A 430 11.84 14.26 13.55
C GLY A 430 13.07 15.11 13.25
N GLU A 431 14.26 14.73 13.75
CA GLU A 431 15.50 15.42 13.46
C GLU A 431 15.78 15.41 11.95
N VAL A 432 15.78 16.59 11.34
CA VAL A 432 16.13 16.75 9.92
C VAL A 432 17.63 16.52 9.76
N LEU A 433 17.98 15.40 9.13
CA LEU A 433 19.37 14.96 8.92
C LEU A 433 19.99 15.75 7.74
N TRP A 434 19.21 15.96 6.68
CA TRP A 434 19.55 16.87 5.61
C TRP A 434 18.30 17.39 4.90
N LYS A 435 18.45 18.52 4.20
CA LYS A 435 17.40 19.11 3.36
C LYS A 435 17.97 19.80 2.14
N LYS A 436 17.13 19.96 1.11
CA LYS A 436 17.43 20.71 -0.12
C LYS A 436 16.44 21.86 -0.27
N PRO A 437 16.92 23.09 -0.50
CA PRO A 437 16.04 24.24 -0.69
C PRO A 437 15.30 24.13 -2.02
N SER A 438 14.04 24.53 -2.01
CA SER A 438 13.26 24.75 -3.24
C SER A 438 13.41 26.21 -3.66
N ILE A 439 13.58 26.46 -4.96
CA ILE A 439 13.74 27.82 -5.49
C ILE A 439 12.55 28.15 -6.38
N LYS A 440 11.81 29.20 -6.00
CA LYS A 440 10.63 29.69 -6.71
C LYS A 440 10.95 30.03 -8.17
N ALA A 441 10.30 29.32 -9.10
CA ALA A 441 10.39 29.58 -10.53
C ALA A 441 9.26 30.52 -11.00
N GLY A 442 9.38 31.82 -10.70
CA GLY A 442 8.36 32.83 -11.06
C GLY A 442 7.18 32.90 -10.09
N ASP A 443 6.16 33.71 -10.39
CA ASP A 443 5.15 34.10 -9.40
C ASP A 443 4.14 32.99 -9.04
N ASP A 444 3.89 32.04 -9.95
CA ASP A 444 2.85 30.99 -9.86
C ASP A 444 3.41 29.58 -9.60
N GLY A 445 4.64 29.46 -9.09
CA GLY A 445 5.24 28.15 -8.82
C GLY A 445 4.64 27.45 -7.58
N GLU A 446 4.65 26.13 -7.61
CA GLU A 446 4.56 25.25 -6.43
C GLU A 446 5.92 24.58 -6.22
N GLY A 447 6.16 24.07 -5.02
CA GLY A 447 7.33 23.26 -4.66
C GLY A 447 7.46 22.00 -5.52
N PRO A 448 8.45 21.12 -5.24
CA PRO A 448 8.52 19.85 -5.95
C PRO A 448 7.22 19.06 -5.77
N GLY A 449 6.64 18.62 -6.88
CA GLY A 449 5.39 17.84 -6.89
C GLY A 449 5.61 16.32 -6.94
N ARG A 450 6.88 15.86 -6.93
CA ARG A 450 7.27 14.45 -6.80
C ARG A 450 8.58 14.31 -6.05
N GLY A 451 8.69 13.24 -5.30
CA GLY A 451 9.91 12.70 -4.70
C GLY A 451 9.86 11.19 -4.76
N LEU A 452 11.02 10.54 -4.81
CA LEU A 452 11.13 9.09 -4.71
C LEU A 452 12.37 8.74 -3.89
N SER A 453 12.25 7.73 -3.03
CA SER A 453 13.39 7.11 -2.36
C SER A 453 13.46 5.61 -2.67
N ALA A 454 14.57 5.17 -3.25
CA ALA A 454 14.79 3.77 -3.62
C ALA A 454 16.29 3.47 -3.76
N ASN A 455 16.71 2.28 -3.40
CA ASN A 455 18.07 1.79 -3.64
C ASN A 455 18.25 1.42 -5.12
N ILE A 456 18.91 2.29 -5.87
CA ILE A 456 19.13 2.16 -7.32
C ILE A 456 20.61 2.18 -7.70
N ASP A 457 21.50 2.51 -6.77
CA ASP A 457 22.93 2.64 -6.99
C ASP A 457 23.75 1.91 -5.90
N PRO A 458 24.31 0.72 -6.19
CA PRO A 458 24.99 -0.09 -5.20
C PRO A 458 26.33 0.49 -4.71
N ARG A 459 26.78 1.63 -5.27
CA ARG A 459 27.99 2.33 -4.83
C ARG A 459 27.77 3.05 -3.49
N TYR A 460 26.54 3.38 -3.16
CA TYR A 460 26.16 4.12 -1.95
C TYR A 460 25.28 3.22 -1.08
N PRO A 461 25.62 3.02 0.21
CA PRO A 461 24.75 2.29 1.11
C PRO A 461 23.43 3.05 1.37
N GLY A 462 22.31 2.32 1.30
CA GLY A 462 20.97 2.86 1.55
C GLY A 462 20.18 3.15 0.27
N ASN A 463 19.06 3.83 0.45
CA ASN A 463 18.25 4.30 -0.66
C ASN A 463 18.77 5.65 -1.15
N GLU A 464 18.74 5.86 -2.46
CA GLU A 464 18.90 7.18 -3.05
C GLU A 464 17.61 7.99 -2.97
N GLN A 465 17.71 9.31 -3.11
CA GLN A 465 16.60 10.26 -3.11
C GLN A 465 16.72 11.22 -4.30
N TRP A 466 15.60 11.46 -4.97
CA TRP A 466 15.50 12.49 -6.00
C TRP A 466 14.09 13.01 -6.11
N VAL A 467 13.95 14.19 -6.72
CA VAL A 467 12.68 14.91 -6.82
C VAL A 467 12.43 15.46 -8.22
N ARG A 468 11.19 15.87 -8.50
CA ARG A 468 10.84 16.64 -9.71
C ARG A 468 10.24 17.98 -9.34
N GLY A 469 10.81 19.05 -9.91
CA GLY A 469 10.31 20.40 -9.79
C GLY A 469 11.17 21.28 -8.88
N ALA A 470 10.77 22.55 -8.77
CA ALA A 470 11.33 23.54 -7.86
C ALA A 470 12.87 23.75 -7.88
N ASN A 471 13.50 23.49 -9.03
CA ASN A 471 14.95 23.60 -9.24
C ASN A 471 15.81 22.73 -8.31
N ILE A 472 15.25 21.64 -7.79
CA ILE A 472 16.03 20.63 -7.07
C ILE A 472 16.47 19.58 -8.10
N GLU A 473 17.76 19.63 -8.42
CA GLU A 473 18.39 18.78 -9.43
C GLU A 473 19.30 17.73 -8.82
N GLY A 474 19.58 16.65 -9.55
CA GLY A 474 20.48 15.57 -9.13
C GLY A 474 19.84 14.42 -8.35
N LEU A 475 20.65 13.38 -8.17
CA LEU A 475 20.40 12.18 -7.39
C LEU A 475 21.24 12.25 -6.11
N TYR A 476 20.64 12.01 -4.94
CA TYR A 476 21.28 12.13 -3.64
C TYR A 476 21.35 10.77 -2.94
N SER A 477 22.41 10.52 -2.18
CA SER A 477 22.50 9.38 -1.27
C SER A 477 21.66 9.60 -0.01
N ALA A 478 21.45 8.54 0.77
CA ALA A 478 20.82 8.61 2.09
C ALA A 478 21.48 9.64 3.04
N LYS A 479 22.76 9.98 2.82
CA LYS A 479 23.51 11.01 3.57
C LYS A 479 23.34 12.44 3.01
N GLY A 480 22.56 12.61 1.95
CA GLY A 480 22.31 13.89 1.28
C GLY A 480 23.44 14.35 0.36
N GLU A 481 24.41 13.49 0.07
CA GLU A 481 25.52 13.75 -0.85
C GLU A 481 25.03 13.65 -2.30
N LEU A 482 25.46 14.57 -3.16
CA LEU A 482 25.13 14.51 -4.58
C LEU A 482 25.91 13.36 -5.24
N ILE A 483 25.19 12.34 -5.72
CA ILE A 483 25.75 11.19 -6.43
C ILE A 483 26.01 11.54 -7.90
N SER A 484 25.00 12.15 -8.53
CA SER A 484 25.03 12.52 -9.94
C SER A 484 24.16 13.74 -10.21
N GLU A 485 24.54 14.56 -11.18
CA GLU A 485 23.67 15.61 -11.74
C GLU A 485 22.51 15.02 -12.55
N ASN A 486 22.72 13.84 -13.14
CA ASN A 486 21.69 13.08 -13.82
C ASN A 486 20.86 12.31 -12.78
N LYS A 487 19.55 12.30 -12.98
CA LYS A 487 18.61 11.56 -12.13
C LYS A 487 17.64 10.75 -12.98
N PRO A 488 17.11 9.63 -12.49
CA PRO A 488 16.18 8.82 -13.27
C PRO A 488 14.99 9.64 -13.79
N PRO A 489 14.50 9.41 -15.03
CA PRO A 489 13.35 10.10 -15.62
C PRO A 489 12.05 9.89 -14.81
N SER A 490 11.85 8.70 -14.23
CA SER A 490 10.73 8.39 -13.36
C SER A 490 10.92 8.98 -11.96
N CYS A 491 9.85 9.51 -11.37
CA CYS A 491 9.78 9.95 -9.97
C CYS A 491 8.32 9.74 -9.52
N ASN A 492 7.99 8.48 -9.30
CA ASN A 492 6.63 8.00 -9.06
C ASN A 492 6.69 6.79 -8.11
N PHE A 493 6.59 5.56 -8.62
CA PHE A 493 6.75 4.34 -7.82
C PHE A 493 8.14 3.74 -7.99
N ALA A 494 8.56 2.97 -6.98
CA ALA A 494 9.62 1.99 -7.08
C ALA A 494 9.02 0.58 -6.94
N VAL A 495 9.60 -0.40 -7.61
CA VAL A 495 9.10 -1.78 -7.70
C VAL A 495 10.28 -2.75 -7.75
N TRP A 496 10.30 -3.80 -6.93
CA TRP A 496 11.26 -4.89 -7.08
C TRP A 496 10.79 -5.82 -8.18
N TRP A 497 11.42 -5.75 -9.36
CA TRP A 497 10.94 -6.41 -10.56
C TRP A 497 11.90 -7.47 -11.10
N ASP A 498 13.20 -7.20 -11.10
CA ASP A 498 14.17 -8.09 -11.72
C ASP A 498 14.79 -9.12 -10.76
N GLY A 499 16.02 -9.55 -11.04
CA GLY A 499 16.69 -10.61 -10.31
C GLY A 499 17.56 -10.13 -9.15
N ASP A 500 17.95 -8.85 -9.12
CA ASP A 500 18.88 -8.31 -8.13
C ASP A 500 18.16 -7.64 -6.94
N LEU A 501 18.94 -7.03 -6.05
CA LEU A 501 18.43 -6.38 -4.83
C LEU A 501 18.27 -4.85 -4.97
N LEU A 502 18.57 -4.28 -6.14
CA LEU A 502 18.21 -2.90 -6.44
C LEU A 502 16.72 -2.85 -6.78
N ARG A 503 16.13 -1.67 -6.64
CA ARG A 503 14.71 -1.45 -6.90
C ARG A 503 14.54 -0.76 -8.25
N GLU A 504 13.66 -1.28 -9.09
CA GLU A 504 13.29 -0.66 -10.36
C GLU A 504 12.30 0.48 -10.15
N LEU A 505 12.02 1.21 -11.23
CA LEU A 505 11.13 2.37 -11.22
C LEU A 505 9.88 2.07 -12.04
N LEU A 506 8.72 2.34 -11.46
CA LEU A 506 7.41 2.18 -12.08
C LEU A 506 6.78 3.56 -12.33
N THR A 507 6.41 3.82 -13.57
CA THR A 507 5.57 4.98 -13.90
C THR A 507 4.77 4.71 -15.16
N GLY A 508 3.52 5.16 -15.18
CA GLY A 508 2.62 4.89 -16.29
C GLY A 508 2.43 3.38 -16.46
N ASN A 509 2.76 2.87 -17.64
CA ASN A 509 2.71 1.44 -17.97
C ASN A 509 4.11 0.85 -18.21
N THR A 510 5.15 1.42 -17.59
CA THR A 510 6.54 1.01 -17.78
C THR A 510 7.24 0.71 -16.47
N VAL A 511 8.05 -0.36 -16.47
CA VAL A 511 9.07 -0.63 -15.45
C VAL A 511 10.44 -0.42 -16.08
N THR A 512 11.27 0.41 -15.45
CA THR A 512 12.62 0.75 -15.93
C THR A 512 13.66 0.54 -14.85
N LYS A 513 14.86 0.09 -15.22
CA LYS A 513 16.02 -0.02 -14.32
C LYS A 513 16.97 1.15 -14.53
N TRP A 514 17.52 1.70 -13.45
CA TRP A 514 18.58 2.70 -13.50
C TRP A 514 19.93 2.02 -13.75
N ASP A 515 20.59 2.37 -14.85
CA ASP A 515 22.00 2.03 -15.08
C ASP A 515 22.88 3.09 -14.41
N TRP A 516 23.20 2.84 -13.14
CA TRP A 516 24.03 3.73 -12.32
C TRP A 516 25.45 3.95 -12.86
N LYS A 517 25.95 3.10 -13.78
CA LYS A 517 27.29 3.27 -14.38
C LYS A 517 27.26 4.31 -15.49
N ASN A 518 26.22 4.26 -16.32
CA ASN A 518 26.09 5.12 -17.49
C ASN A 518 25.12 6.29 -17.28
N GLU A 519 24.42 6.30 -16.14
CA GLU A 519 23.43 7.30 -15.75
C GLU A 519 22.26 7.39 -16.74
N THR A 520 21.79 6.23 -17.18
CA THR A 520 20.68 6.05 -18.13
C THR A 520 19.62 5.10 -17.55
N VAL A 521 18.50 4.92 -18.26
CA VAL A 521 17.50 3.89 -17.90
C VAL A 521 17.30 2.89 -19.02
N ASP A 522 17.10 1.63 -18.61
CA ASP A 522 16.69 0.53 -19.48
C ASP A 522 15.24 0.14 -19.18
N THR A 523 14.43 -0.03 -20.22
CA THR A 523 13.04 -0.50 -20.05
C THR A 523 13.01 -2.01 -19.91
N LEU A 524 12.53 -2.51 -18.76
CA LEU A 524 12.33 -3.94 -18.51
C LEU A 524 10.91 -4.40 -18.88
N LEU A 525 9.93 -3.52 -18.72
CA LEU A 525 8.54 -3.77 -19.10
C LEU A 525 7.96 -2.55 -19.80
N LEU A 526 7.31 -2.78 -20.94
CA LEU A 526 6.28 -1.92 -21.50
C LEU A 526 4.99 -2.75 -21.57
N ALA A 527 4.00 -2.38 -20.77
CA ALA A 527 2.73 -3.09 -20.69
C ALA A 527 1.79 -2.68 -21.85
N GLU A 528 2.06 -3.20 -23.05
CA GLU A 528 1.29 -2.90 -24.27
C GLU A 528 -0.20 -3.23 -24.12
N GLY A 529 -1.08 -2.29 -24.47
CA GLY A 529 -2.54 -2.43 -24.33
C GLY A 529 -3.07 -2.31 -22.89
N ALA A 530 -2.21 -1.93 -21.95
CA ALA A 530 -2.57 -1.54 -20.59
C ALA A 530 -2.08 -0.13 -20.29
N THR A 531 -2.73 0.53 -19.34
CA THR A 531 -2.44 1.93 -19.01
C THR A 531 -2.64 2.22 -17.53
N SER A 532 -2.05 3.32 -17.08
CA SER A 532 -2.13 3.81 -15.71
C SER A 532 -3.41 4.60 -15.44
N ASN A 533 -3.56 4.99 -14.18
CA ASN A 533 -4.68 5.75 -13.63
C ASN A 533 -4.28 7.16 -13.22
N ASN A 534 -5.26 7.94 -12.74
CA ASN A 534 -5.05 9.23 -12.06
C ASN A 534 -4.31 10.31 -12.87
N GLY A 535 -4.47 10.29 -14.20
CA GLY A 535 -3.95 11.32 -15.10
C GLY A 535 -2.44 11.46 -15.01
N THR A 536 -1.96 12.66 -14.66
CA THR A 536 -0.52 12.93 -14.55
C THR A 536 0.13 12.18 -13.39
N LYS A 537 -0.61 11.77 -12.35
CA LYS A 537 -0.08 10.91 -11.28
C LYS A 537 0.41 9.58 -11.84
N SER A 538 -0.29 9.04 -12.85
CA SER A 538 0.15 7.90 -13.67
C SER A 538 0.50 6.67 -12.82
N THR A 539 -0.39 6.36 -11.88
CA THR A 539 -0.24 5.26 -10.92
C THR A 539 -0.75 3.94 -11.48
N PRO A 540 -0.23 2.78 -11.04
CA PRO A 540 -0.91 1.52 -11.27
C PRO A 540 -2.27 1.49 -10.56
N ALA A 541 -3.11 0.50 -10.86
CA ALA A 541 -4.23 0.19 -9.98
C ALA A 541 -3.73 -0.29 -8.62
N LEU A 542 -2.66 -1.11 -8.63
CA LEU A 542 -1.93 -1.57 -7.44
C LEU A 542 -0.54 -2.07 -7.85
N SER A 543 0.45 -1.95 -6.96
CA SER A 543 1.72 -2.69 -7.02
C SER A 543 2.03 -3.33 -5.66
N ALA A 544 2.21 -4.65 -5.63
CA ALA A 544 2.42 -5.43 -4.41
C ALA A 544 2.97 -6.83 -4.72
N ASP A 545 3.67 -7.49 -3.79
CA ASP A 545 3.93 -8.96 -3.81
C ASP A 545 2.62 -9.71 -3.55
N LEU A 546 1.86 -9.99 -4.61
CA LEU A 546 0.53 -10.60 -4.50
C LEU A 546 0.60 -12.11 -4.51
N PHE A 547 1.55 -12.68 -5.24
CA PHE A 547 1.79 -14.12 -5.34
C PHE A 547 3.15 -14.34 -5.99
N GLY A 548 3.57 -15.60 -6.14
CA GLY A 548 4.91 -15.89 -6.59
C GLY A 548 5.92 -15.64 -5.49
N ASP A 549 7.15 -15.29 -5.86
CA ASP A 549 8.18 -14.97 -4.89
C ASP A 549 8.12 -13.49 -4.49
N TRP A 550 9.09 -13.03 -3.70
CA TRP A 550 9.11 -11.72 -3.03
C TRP A 550 8.98 -10.47 -3.91
N ARG A 551 8.96 -10.61 -5.24
CA ARG A 551 8.95 -9.48 -6.17
C ARG A 551 7.53 -9.03 -6.42
N GLU A 552 7.41 -7.77 -6.79
CA GLU A 552 6.13 -7.08 -6.77
C GLU A 552 5.42 -7.22 -8.12
N GLU A 553 4.18 -7.68 -8.08
CA GLU A 553 3.25 -7.57 -9.19
C GLU A 553 2.88 -6.10 -9.45
N VAL A 554 2.47 -5.83 -10.69
CA VAL A 554 1.90 -4.53 -11.11
C VAL A 554 0.54 -4.77 -11.77
N ILE A 555 -0.52 -4.21 -11.20
CA ILE A 555 -1.87 -4.25 -11.75
C ILE A 555 -2.13 -2.99 -12.57
N LEU A 556 -2.43 -3.17 -13.85
CA LEU A 556 -2.84 -2.10 -14.76
C LEU A 556 -4.18 -2.46 -15.41
N ARG A 557 -5.03 -1.47 -15.69
CA ARG A 557 -6.22 -1.69 -16.50
C ARG A 557 -5.87 -1.82 -17.98
N SER A 558 -6.63 -2.61 -18.72
CA SER A 558 -6.59 -2.55 -20.17
C SER A 558 -7.08 -1.18 -20.68
N GLU A 559 -6.60 -0.75 -21.85
CA GLU A 559 -6.99 0.52 -22.46
C GLU A 559 -8.51 0.62 -22.74
N ASP A 560 -9.16 -0.52 -22.95
CA ASP A 560 -10.62 -0.63 -23.17
C ASP A 560 -11.43 -0.82 -21.87
N ASN A 561 -10.76 -0.81 -20.71
CA ASN A 561 -11.37 -0.96 -19.39
C ASN A 561 -12.12 -2.28 -19.16
N ARG A 562 -11.81 -3.32 -19.93
CA ARG A 562 -12.49 -4.62 -19.86
C ARG A 562 -11.79 -5.66 -18.99
N GLU A 563 -10.53 -5.45 -18.64
CA GLU A 563 -9.77 -6.35 -17.76
C GLU A 563 -8.78 -5.56 -16.89
N LEU A 564 -8.46 -6.09 -15.71
CA LEU A 564 -7.19 -5.81 -15.06
C LEU A 564 -6.14 -6.80 -15.59
N ARG A 565 -4.91 -6.34 -15.74
CA ARG A 565 -3.75 -7.15 -16.06
C ARG A 565 -2.78 -7.10 -14.90
N ILE A 566 -2.58 -8.25 -14.27
CA ILE A 566 -1.62 -8.42 -13.18
C ILE A 566 -0.31 -8.91 -13.80
N TYR A 567 0.62 -7.99 -14.00
CA TYR A 567 1.94 -8.28 -14.51
C TYR A 567 2.80 -8.84 -13.37
N THR A 568 3.43 -9.99 -13.60
CA THR A 568 4.41 -10.60 -12.69
C THR A 568 5.70 -10.87 -13.46
N THR A 569 6.83 -10.83 -12.75
CA THR A 569 8.14 -11.00 -13.36
C THR A 569 8.39 -12.44 -13.80
N THR A 570 9.23 -12.60 -14.82
CA THR A 570 9.72 -13.90 -15.29
C THR A 570 11.25 -13.96 -15.37
N ILE A 571 11.90 -12.95 -14.80
CA ILE A 571 13.36 -12.86 -14.69
C ILE A 571 13.75 -13.76 -13.51
N PRO A 572 14.67 -14.72 -13.62
CA PRO A 572 15.10 -15.52 -12.47
C PRO A 572 15.84 -14.69 -11.41
N THR A 573 15.70 -15.07 -10.14
CA THR A 573 16.51 -14.51 -9.03
C THR A 573 17.10 -15.63 -8.18
N GLU A 574 18.31 -15.41 -7.67
CA GLU A 574 18.97 -16.25 -6.66
C GLU A 574 18.67 -15.79 -5.23
N HIS A 575 17.90 -14.72 -5.06
CA HIS A 575 17.49 -14.20 -3.78
C HIS A 575 16.12 -14.74 -3.38
N ARG A 576 15.92 -14.89 -2.07
CA ARG A 576 14.63 -15.25 -1.47
C ARG A 576 14.39 -14.40 -0.24
N PHE A 577 13.17 -13.91 -0.13
CA PHE A 577 12.66 -13.26 1.07
C PHE A 577 11.36 -13.94 1.43
N VAL A 578 11.02 -13.88 2.72
CA VAL A 578 9.62 -14.12 3.10
C VAL A 578 8.77 -13.11 2.31
N THR A 579 7.61 -13.54 1.81
CA THR A 579 6.69 -12.66 1.08
C THR A 579 6.53 -11.33 1.82
N LEU A 580 6.59 -10.22 1.09
CA LEU A 580 6.53 -8.88 1.66
C LEU A 580 5.16 -8.62 2.31
N MET A 581 4.12 -9.35 1.93
CA MET A 581 2.81 -9.29 2.59
C MET A 581 2.81 -9.87 4.01
N HIS A 582 3.86 -10.58 4.41
CA HIS A 582 4.09 -10.97 5.81
C HIS A 582 5.04 -10.01 6.56
N ASN A 583 5.39 -8.86 5.97
CA ASN A 583 5.98 -7.74 6.69
C ASN A 583 4.85 -6.75 7.07
N PRO A 584 4.63 -6.45 8.36
CA PRO A 584 3.48 -5.67 8.80
C PRO A 584 3.48 -4.24 8.23
N VAL A 585 4.65 -3.59 8.11
CA VAL A 585 4.74 -2.23 7.53
C VAL A 585 4.45 -2.23 6.02
N TYR A 586 4.99 -3.20 5.26
CA TYR A 586 4.69 -3.35 3.84
C TYR A 586 3.22 -3.68 3.60
N ARG A 587 2.63 -4.60 4.40
CA ARG A 587 1.24 -5.03 4.24
C ARG A 587 0.24 -3.90 4.50
N VAL A 588 0.45 -3.08 5.53
CA VAL A 588 -0.39 -1.90 5.75
C VAL A 588 -0.15 -0.84 4.69
N ALA A 589 1.05 -0.77 4.10
CA ALA A 589 1.33 0.09 2.95
C ALA A 589 0.55 -0.29 1.69
N VAL A 590 0.38 -1.58 1.44
CA VAL A 590 -0.53 -2.07 0.39
C VAL A 590 -1.98 -1.67 0.71
N ALA A 591 -2.40 -1.67 1.98
CA ALA A 591 -3.75 -1.27 2.38
C ALA A 591 -4.02 0.22 2.14
N TRP A 592 -3.06 1.12 2.37
CA TRP A 592 -3.23 2.56 2.12
C TRP A 592 -2.82 3.01 0.71
N GLN A 593 -2.34 2.13 -0.16
CA GLN A 593 -1.80 2.52 -1.47
C GLN A 593 -2.82 3.29 -2.35
N ASN A 594 -4.12 3.01 -2.23
CA ASN A 594 -5.18 3.72 -2.97
C ASN A 594 -5.46 5.13 -2.43
N VAL A 595 -4.87 5.50 -1.29
CA VAL A 595 -5.29 6.68 -0.53
C VAL A 595 -4.72 7.96 -1.15
N ALA A 596 -5.63 8.85 -1.56
CA ALA A 596 -5.34 10.15 -2.16
C ALA A 596 -4.33 10.10 -3.33
N TYR A 597 -3.07 10.51 -3.10
CA TYR A 597 -2.00 10.37 -4.08
C TYR A 597 -1.15 9.16 -3.71
N ASN A 598 -1.42 8.04 -4.39
CA ASN A 598 -0.81 6.74 -4.17
C ASN A 598 0.72 6.86 -4.03
N GLN A 599 1.30 6.25 -2.99
CA GLN A 599 2.76 6.13 -2.79
C GLN A 599 3.18 4.65 -2.86
N PRO A 600 4.43 4.35 -3.27
CA PRO A 600 4.92 2.97 -3.31
C PRO A 600 5.04 2.38 -1.89
N PRO A 601 4.80 1.07 -1.71
CA PRO A 601 4.97 0.42 -0.42
C PRO A 601 6.46 0.25 -0.07
N HIS A 602 6.76 0.28 1.22
CA HIS A 602 8.09 0.02 1.78
C HIS A 602 7.97 -0.97 2.94
N PRO A 603 8.90 -1.93 3.08
CA PRO A 603 9.04 -2.70 4.31
C PRO A 603 9.81 -1.90 5.38
N GLU A 604 9.78 -2.36 6.62
CA GLU A 604 10.54 -1.75 7.74
C GLU A 604 12.04 -2.12 7.76
N PHE A 605 12.55 -2.75 6.70
CA PHE A 605 13.95 -3.16 6.60
C PHE A 605 14.54 -2.83 5.23
N PHE A 606 15.84 -2.55 5.20
CA PHE A 606 16.55 -2.27 3.97
C PHE A 606 16.69 -3.52 3.09
N ILE A 607 16.42 -3.39 1.77
CA ILE A 607 16.73 -4.41 0.76
C ILE A 607 17.82 -3.88 -0.17
N GLY A 608 18.97 -4.55 -0.19
CA GLY A 608 20.08 -4.17 -1.04
C GLY A 608 21.30 -5.08 -0.95
N PRO A 609 22.30 -4.92 -1.83
CA PRO A 609 23.46 -5.81 -1.91
C PRO A 609 24.30 -5.96 -0.63
N ASN A 610 24.23 -4.99 0.28
CA ASN A 610 24.98 -4.98 1.54
C ASN A 610 24.08 -5.23 2.77
N MET A 611 22.86 -5.73 2.56
CA MET A 611 21.93 -5.97 3.65
C MET A 611 22.37 -7.12 4.56
N GLU A 612 22.07 -7.00 5.85
CA GLU A 612 22.00 -8.16 6.72
C GLU A 612 20.74 -8.97 6.40
N ALA A 613 20.72 -10.27 6.75
CA ALA A 613 19.49 -11.05 6.61
C ALA A 613 18.39 -10.39 7.46
N PRO A 614 17.23 -10.06 6.88
CA PRO A 614 16.23 -9.30 7.59
C PRO A 614 15.66 -10.17 8.72
N PRO A 615 15.43 -9.60 9.92
CA PRO A 615 14.92 -10.35 11.04
C PRO A 615 13.54 -10.92 10.68
N ARG A 616 13.35 -12.23 10.88
CA ARG A 616 12.01 -12.84 10.83
C ARG A 616 11.28 -12.49 12.12
N ARG A 617 10.66 -11.31 12.16
CA ARG A 617 9.82 -10.90 13.29
C ARG A 617 8.74 -11.97 13.50
N PRO A 618 8.52 -12.44 14.73
CA PRO A 618 7.43 -13.37 15.00
C PRO A 618 6.09 -12.70 14.68
N VAL A 619 5.29 -13.35 13.84
CA VAL A 619 3.92 -12.91 13.51
C VAL A 619 2.96 -14.04 13.82
N ARG A 620 1.69 -13.69 14.06
CA ARG A 620 0.63 -14.66 14.24
C ARG A 620 -0.22 -14.70 12.97
N LEU A 621 -0.27 -15.85 12.30
CA LEU A 621 -1.18 -16.00 11.17
C LEU A 621 -2.61 -16.25 11.65
N VAL A 622 -3.57 -15.62 10.99
CA VAL A 622 -5.01 -15.73 11.24
C VAL A 622 -5.69 -16.35 10.02
N GLY A 623 -6.65 -17.23 10.23
CA GLY A 623 -7.31 -17.99 9.16
C GLY A 623 -6.58 -19.28 8.77
N GLY A 624 -6.90 -19.79 7.57
CA GLY A 624 -6.42 -21.07 7.04
C GLY A 624 -7.36 -22.25 7.33
N LYS A 625 -7.54 -23.12 6.33
CA LYS A 625 -8.37 -24.34 6.40
C LYS A 625 -7.77 -25.46 7.23
#